data_AF-A0A0B1ZL69-F1
#
_entry.id   AF-A0A0B1ZL69-F1
#
_cell.length_a   1.000
_cell.length_b   1.000
_cell.length_c   1.000
_cell.angle_alpha   90.00
_cell.angle_beta   90.00
_cell.angle_gamma   90.00
#
_symmetry.space_group_name_H-M   'P 1'
#
loop_
_entity.id
_entity.type
_entity.pdbx_description
1 polymer ?
#
loop_
_entity_poly.entity_id
_entity_poly.type
_entity_poly.pdbx_seq_one_letter_code
_entity_poly.pdbx_strand_id
1 'polypeptide(L)'
;MADIFISYSRSDRDRCLAIRKALEDLKVSVWSDSGIGAGSSFDREIEREIEASRALLVLWSGQSVDSDWVRNEARTGKERSGLIAVQLEPCQLPLEFRSVQAEVLPEGAEGTANSTWLGILSRIGELVGRPGLADYARICSEGSLDDWKRWLAKHPEDPLAPDAIDGIAERAMPGMRQELASERTKRSALEAELAEHVEASKARSTEIATNARELVRLRGELDDARSGLSEAERELARFRRASGSNSGFDDGGLSGLGIVLGHRLALYLCGLLWFVAIWFCSGPLGQLINGRGTLTDVFWICFGIAALFVPAAIVTMKILRKRRALERESEGLAVQD
;
A
#
# COMPACT_ATOMS: atom_id res chain seq x y z
N MET A 1 19.82 -31.86 -8.92
CA MET A 1 21.23 -32.28 -8.70
C MET A 1 22.06 -31.03 -8.60
N ALA A 2 23.02 -30.98 -7.68
CA ALA A 2 23.87 -29.81 -7.52
C ALA A 2 24.97 -29.76 -8.59
N ASP A 3 25.38 -28.55 -8.97
CA ASP A 3 26.49 -28.33 -9.89
C ASP A 3 27.83 -28.68 -9.23
N ILE A 4 27.97 -28.32 -7.94
CA ILE A 4 29.21 -28.48 -7.17
C ILE A 4 28.94 -29.23 -5.88
N PHE A 5 29.82 -30.18 -5.58
CA PHE A 5 29.95 -30.81 -4.27
C PHE A 5 31.12 -30.19 -3.51
N ILE A 6 30.92 -29.78 -2.25
CA ILE A 6 32.00 -29.28 -1.38
C ILE A 6 32.39 -30.32 -0.34
N SER A 7 33.64 -30.75 -0.39
CA SER A 7 34.29 -31.59 0.62
C SER A 7 35.13 -30.73 1.55
N TYR A 8 34.94 -30.87 2.87
CA TYR A 8 35.61 -30.05 3.88
C TYR A 8 35.65 -30.79 5.24
N SER A 9 36.55 -30.37 6.14
CA SER A 9 36.51 -30.85 7.53
C SER A 9 35.42 -30.12 8.30
N ARG A 10 34.78 -30.77 9.28
CA ARG A 10 33.78 -30.13 10.16
C ARG A 10 34.31 -28.90 10.91
N SER A 11 35.62 -28.82 11.14
CA SER A 11 36.28 -27.63 11.72
C SER A 11 36.15 -26.39 10.84
N ASP A 12 35.95 -26.58 9.54
CA ASP A 12 36.01 -25.54 8.52
C ASP A 12 34.60 -25.14 8.05
N ARG A 13 33.58 -25.50 8.82
CA ARG A 13 32.17 -25.32 8.45
C ARG A 13 31.83 -23.87 8.12
N ASP A 14 32.31 -22.92 8.91
CA ASP A 14 31.99 -21.50 8.71
C ASP A 14 32.57 -20.98 7.39
N ARG A 15 33.82 -21.36 7.07
CA ARG A 15 34.45 -21.06 5.78
C ARG A 15 33.72 -21.74 4.62
N CYS A 16 33.30 -22.99 4.78
CA CYS A 16 32.50 -23.71 3.78
C CYS A 16 31.16 -23.00 3.51
N LEU A 17 30.45 -22.56 4.55
CA LEU A 17 29.19 -21.83 4.43
C LEU A 17 29.36 -20.49 3.72
N ALA A 18 30.44 -19.75 3.99
CA ALA A 18 30.74 -18.50 3.31
C ALA A 18 31.00 -18.70 1.81
N ILE A 19 31.82 -19.70 1.45
CA ILE A 19 32.09 -20.08 0.05
C ILE A 19 30.81 -20.54 -0.64
N ARG A 20 30.04 -21.41 0.02
CA ARG A 20 28.75 -21.89 -0.49
C ARG A 20 27.82 -20.74 -0.81
N LYS A 21 27.64 -19.79 0.12
CA LYS A 21 26.80 -18.61 -0.09
C LYS A 21 27.27 -17.79 -1.29
N ALA A 22 28.58 -17.53 -1.39
CA ALA A 22 29.15 -16.78 -2.51
C ALA A 22 28.90 -17.46 -3.88
N LEU A 23 28.87 -18.79 -3.93
CA LEU A 23 28.54 -19.56 -5.14
C LEU A 23 27.03 -19.56 -5.43
N GLU A 24 26.19 -19.70 -4.40
CA GLU A 24 24.73 -19.64 -4.52
C GLU A 24 24.25 -18.26 -4.98
N ASP A 25 24.90 -17.18 -4.53
CA ASP A 25 24.66 -15.81 -5.01
C ASP A 25 24.95 -15.68 -6.53
N LEU A 26 25.85 -16.51 -7.06
CA LEU A 26 26.13 -16.64 -8.50
C LEU A 26 25.21 -17.63 -9.23
N LYS A 27 24.13 -18.07 -8.57
CA LYS A 27 23.16 -19.07 -9.06
C LYS A 27 23.79 -20.42 -9.37
N VAL A 28 24.90 -20.76 -8.72
CA VAL A 28 25.50 -22.09 -8.81
C VAL A 28 24.90 -22.95 -7.71
N SER A 29 24.39 -24.11 -8.05
CA SER A 29 23.81 -25.02 -7.04
C SER A 29 24.92 -25.80 -6.33
N VAL A 30 24.92 -25.75 -4.99
CA VAL A 30 25.99 -26.30 -4.16
C VAL A 30 25.43 -27.32 -3.18
N TRP A 31 26.13 -28.45 -3.06
CA TRP A 31 25.85 -29.48 -2.06
C TRP A 31 27.02 -29.60 -1.07
N SER A 32 26.70 -29.79 0.22
CA SER A 32 27.66 -30.10 1.29
C SER A 32 26.97 -30.92 2.38
N ASP A 33 27.73 -31.69 3.16
CA ASP A 33 27.22 -32.59 4.21
C ASP A 33 26.59 -31.90 5.43
N SER A 34 26.59 -30.55 5.45
CA SER A 34 26.29 -29.69 6.61
C SER A 34 24.86 -29.76 7.17
N GLY A 35 24.00 -30.64 6.62
CA GLY A 35 22.58 -30.79 6.98
C GLY A 35 22.08 -32.23 7.18
N ILE A 36 22.92 -33.26 7.09
CA ILE A 36 22.46 -34.65 7.22
C ILE A 36 22.53 -35.10 8.69
N GLY A 37 21.37 -35.33 9.31
CA GLY A 37 21.26 -35.77 10.70
C GLY A 37 21.68 -37.24 10.90
N ALA A 38 22.43 -37.52 11.97
CA ALA A 38 22.93 -38.85 12.37
C ALA A 38 21.84 -39.95 12.34
N GLY A 39 21.94 -40.95 11.44
CA GLY A 39 21.12 -42.17 11.52
C GLY A 39 20.69 -42.89 10.23
N SER A 40 20.91 -42.36 9.02
CA SER A 40 20.44 -43.03 7.78
C SER A 40 21.42 -42.95 6.62
N SER A 41 21.79 -44.11 6.05
CA SER A 41 22.45 -44.34 4.75
C SER A 41 23.26 -43.17 4.15
N PHE A 42 24.19 -42.62 4.93
CA PHE A 42 25.03 -41.46 4.56
C PHE A 42 25.82 -41.72 3.29
N ASP A 43 26.41 -42.90 3.20
CA ASP A 43 27.38 -43.23 2.15
C ASP A 43 26.71 -43.21 0.76
N ARG A 44 25.51 -43.79 0.63
CA ARG A 44 24.82 -43.87 -0.67
C ARG A 44 24.33 -42.51 -1.19
N GLU A 45 23.90 -41.62 -0.30
CA GLU A 45 23.46 -40.29 -0.70
C GLU A 45 24.65 -39.42 -1.08
N ILE A 46 25.74 -39.48 -0.31
CA ILE A 46 26.97 -38.75 -0.63
C ILE A 46 27.57 -39.25 -1.93
N GLU A 47 27.69 -40.57 -2.12
CA GLU A 47 28.13 -41.17 -3.39
C GLU A 47 27.27 -40.71 -4.57
N ARG A 48 25.94 -40.72 -4.42
CA ARG A 48 25.01 -40.24 -5.45
C ARG A 48 25.25 -38.78 -5.80
N GLU A 49 25.43 -37.90 -4.80
CA GLU A 49 25.65 -36.47 -5.05
C GLU A 49 27.04 -36.18 -5.61
N ILE A 50 28.06 -36.93 -5.19
CA ILE A 50 29.41 -36.88 -5.79
C ILE A 50 29.31 -37.28 -7.26
N GLU A 51 28.67 -38.40 -7.58
CA GLU A 51 28.46 -38.87 -8.96
C GLU A 51 27.65 -37.88 -9.79
N ALA A 52 26.62 -37.28 -9.19
CA ALA A 52 25.74 -36.30 -9.82
C ALA A 52 26.42 -34.95 -10.13
N SER A 53 27.35 -34.54 -9.27
CA SER A 53 27.99 -33.23 -9.36
C SER A 53 28.91 -33.12 -10.57
N ARG A 54 29.00 -31.90 -11.12
CA ARG A 54 29.86 -31.59 -12.27
C ARG A 54 31.28 -31.25 -11.83
N ALA A 55 31.44 -30.75 -10.61
CA ALA A 55 32.71 -30.42 -10.01
C ALA A 55 32.74 -30.79 -8.52
N LEU A 56 33.93 -31.20 -8.05
CA LEU A 56 34.22 -31.42 -6.64
C LEU A 56 35.17 -30.33 -6.15
N LEU A 57 34.69 -29.48 -5.26
CA LEU A 57 35.49 -28.47 -4.58
C LEU A 57 35.97 -29.04 -3.24
N VAL A 58 37.28 -29.20 -3.07
CA VAL A 58 37.87 -29.70 -1.83
C VAL A 58 38.55 -28.57 -1.10
N LEU A 59 38.16 -28.37 0.16
CA LEU A 59 38.71 -27.37 1.07
C LEU A 59 39.77 -28.01 1.97
N TRP A 60 41.02 -27.73 1.66
CA TRP A 60 42.20 -28.19 2.40
C TRP A 60 42.52 -27.27 3.57
N SER A 61 42.63 -27.84 4.76
CA SER A 61 43.08 -27.24 6.02
C SER A 61 43.91 -28.28 6.75
N GLY A 62 44.64 -27.91 7.81
CA GLY A 62 45.39 -28.85 8.63
C GLY A 62 44.57 -30.08 9.09
N GLN A 63 43.27 -29.90 9.34
CA GLN A 63 42.37 -30.99 9.74
C GLN A 63 41.88 -31.83 8.57
N SER A 64 41.54 -31.19 7.44
CA SER A 64 41.02 -31.93 6.30
C SER A 64 42.12 -32.73 5.57
N VAL A 65 43.39 -32.32 5.71
CA VAL A 65 44.51 -33.13 5.20
C VAL A 65 44.56 -34.51 5.84
N ASP A 66 44.19 -34.64 7.12
CA ASP A 66 44.27 -35.90 7.88
C ASP A 66 42.97 -36.71 7.85
N SER A 67 41.91 -36.16 7.27
CA SER A 67 40.62 -36.84 7.15
C SER A 67 40.62 -37.84 5.98
N ASP A 68 40.52 -39.14 6.29
CA ASP A 68 40.37 -40.20 5.28
C ASP A 68 39.14 -39.99 4.38
N TRP A 69 38.06 -39.45 4.94
CA TRP A 69 36.84 -39.11 4.19
C TRP A 69 37.11 -38.09 3.08
N VAL A 70 37.60 -36.89 3.44
CA VAL A 70 37.99 -35.83 2.50
C VAL A 70 38.99 -36.33 1.45
N ARG A 71 39.99 -37.13 1.85
CA ARG A 71 40.96 -37.73 0.91
C ARG A 71 40.27 -38.64 -0.12
N ASN A 72 39.32 -39.46 0.32
CA ASN A 72 38.59 -40.36 -0.58
C ASN A 72 37.73 -39.59 -1.58
N GLU A 73 36.99 -38.57 -1.13
CA GLU A 73 36.19 -37.72 -2.02
C GLU A 73 37.07 -36.96 -3.02
N ALA A 74 38.19 -36.39 -2.53
CA ALA A 74 39.15 -35.71 -3.38
C ALA A 74 39.73 -36.64 -4.47
N ARG A 75 39.95 -37.92 -4.15
CA ARG A 75 40.40 -38.93 -5.13
C ARG A 75 39.36 -39.12 -6.23
N THR A 76 38.09 -39.27 -5.88
CA THR A 76 36.99 -39.38 -6.85
C THR A 76 36.92 -38.14 -7.75
N GLY A 77 37.03 -36.94 -7.17
CA GLY A 77 37.07 -35.70 -7.95
C GLY A 77 38.25 -35.65 -8.93
N LYS A 78 39.43 -36.11 -8.49
CA LYS A 78 40.65 -36.14 -9.30
C LYS A 78 40.52 -37.10 -10.47
N GLU A 79 40.03 -38.32 -10.23
CA GLU A 79 39.83 -39.34 -11.26
C GLU A 79 38.86 -38.89 -12.36
N ARG A 80 37.86 -38.07 -12.01
CA ARG A 80 36.89 -37.50 -12.94
C ARG A 80 37.35 -36.20 -13.61
N SER A 81 38.57 -35.73 -13.34
CA SER A 81 39.09 -34.42 -13.78
C SER A 81 38.22 -33.21 -13.36
N GLY A 82 37.37 -33.40 -12.34
CA GLY A 82 36.46 -32.39 -11.80
C GLY A 82 36.92 -31.80 -10.47
N LEU A 83 38.11 -32.16 -10.00
CA LEU A 83 38.66 -31.66 -8.74
C LEU A 83 39.09 -30.20 -8.87
N ILE A 84 38.60 -29.39 -7.92
CA ILE A 84 39.06 -28.03 -7.65
C ILE A 84 39.63 -28.07 -6.22
N ALA A 85 40.94 -27.94 -6.09
CA ALA A 85 41.61 -27.95 -4.80
C ALA A 85 41.82 -26.52 -4.30
N VAL A 86 41.32 -26.22 -3.10
CA VAL A 86 41.47 -24.90 -2.46
C VAL A 86 42.01 -25.10 -1.06
N GLN A 87 43.06 -24.39 -0.71
CA GLN A 87 43.60 -24.35 0.65
C GLN A 87 42.98 -23.17 1.40
N LEU A 88 42.32 -23.43 2.53
CA LEU A 88 41.81 -22.39 3.43
C LEU A 88 42.94 -21.73 4.23
N GLU A 89 44.00 -22.49 4.44
CA GLU A 89 45.28 -22.08 5.04
C GLU A 89 46.41 -22.85 4.35
N PRO A 90 47.64 -22.31 4.30
CA PRO A 90 48.77 -23.04 3.75
C PRO A 90 49.00 -24.38 4.48
N CYS A 91 48.83 -25.50 3.79
CA CYS A 91 49.04 -26.84 4.36
C CYS A 91 49.81 -27.76 3.40
N GLN A 92 50.40 -28.82 3.94
CA GLN A 92 51.11 -29.82 3.13
C GLN A 92 50.13 -30.85 2.59
N LEU A 93 49.72 -30.70 1.33
CA LEU A 93 48.79 -31.64 0.70
C LEU A 93 49.33 -33.10 0.68
N PRO A 94 48.43 -34.11 0.76
CA PRO A 94 48.80 -35.51 0.60
C PRO A 94 49.49 -35.71 -0.75
N LEU A 95 50.45 -36.65 -0.81
CA LEU A 95 51.26 -36.89 -2.01
C LEU A 95 50.42 -37.08 -3.27
N GLU A 96 49.28 -37.77 -3.15
CA GLU A 96 48.35 -38.01 -4.25
C GLU A 96 47.73 -36.73 -4.84
N PHE A 97 47.67 -35.63 -4.08
CA PHE A 97 47.10 -34.35 -4.53
C PHE A 97 48.14 -33.27 -4.81
N ARG A 98 49.43 -33.49 -4.53
CA ARG A 98 50.51 -32.52 -4.82
C ARG A 98 50.70 -32.20 -6.30
N SER A 99 50.24 -33.06 -7.20
CA SER A 99 50.24 -32.81 -8.64
C SER A 99 49.12 -31.87 -9.11
N VAL A 100 48.15 -31.58 -8.24
CA VAL A 100 47.02 -30.70 -8.53
C VAL A 100 47.36 -29.32 -7.99
N GLN A 101 47.20 -28.29 -8.82
CA GLN A 101 47.35 -26.91 -8.37
C GLN A 101 46.25 -26.61 -7.35
N ALA A 102 46.66 -26.24 -6.14
CA ALA A 102 45.75 -25.89 -5.06
C ALA A 102 46.04 -24.46 -4.61
N GLU A 103 45.10 -23.57 -4.87
CA GLU A 103 45.22 -22.15 -4.54
C GLU A 103 44.93 -21.91 -3.06
N VAL A 104 45.69 -21.03 -2.41
CA VAL A 104 45.40 -20.60 -1.03
C VAL A 104 44.40 -19.45 -1.08
N LEU A 105 43.19 -19.68 -0.58
CA LEU A 105 42.11 -18.70 -0.53
C LEU A 105 42.16 -17.91 0.79
N PRO A 106 42.55 -16.62 0.78
CA PRO A 106 42.56 -15.80 1.98
C PRO A 106 41.18 -15.75 2.63
N GLU A 107 41.14 -15.60 3.95
CA GLU A 107 39.88 -15.42 4.68
C GLU A 107 39.16 -14.14 4.25
N GLY A 108 37.86 -14.24 3.98
CA GLY A 108 37.04 -13.13 3.50
C GLY A 108 37.23 -12.78 2.02
N ALA A 109 38.02 -13.55 1.27
CA ALA A 109 38.19 -13.35 -0.17
C ALA A 109 37.02 -13.91 -0.99
N GLU A 110 36.25 -14.84 -0.44
CA GLU A 110 35.05 -15.39 -1.07
C GLU A 110 34.03 -14.29 -1.44
N GLY A 111 33.52 -14.33 -2.67
CA GLY A 111 32.57 -13.33 -3.17
C GLY A 111 33.18 -11.96 -3.51
N THR A 112 34.50 -11.79 -3.43
CA THR A 112 35.19 -10.52 -3.76
C THR A 112 35.87 -10.57 -5.14
N ALA A 113 36.46 -9.47 -5.59
CA ALA A 113 37.31 -9.43 -6.79
C ALA A 113 38.74 -9.97 -6.57
N ASN A 114 39.00 -10.69 -5.47
CA ASN A 114 40.30 -11.31 -5.22
C ASN A 114 40.71 -12.26 -6.37
N SER A 115 41.95 -12.16 -6.85
CA SER A 115 42.45 -12.94 -7.99
C SER A 115 42.35 -14.45 -7.79
N THR A 116 42.57 -14.94 -6.56
CA THR A 116 42.45 -16.35 -6.24
C THR A 116 41.01 -16.82 -6.33
N TRP A 117 40.08 -16.04 -5.76
CA TRP A 117 38.64 -16.34 -5.86
C TRP A 117 38.18 -16.33 -7.32
N LEU A 118 38.60 -15.34 -8.11
CA LEU A 118 38.28 -15.27 -9.54
C LEU A 118 38.86 -16.46 -10.33
N GLY A 119 40.08 -16.92 -9.99
CA GLY A 119 40.67 -18.13 -10.57
C GLY A 119 39.87 -19.39 -10.27
N ILE A 120 39.42 -19.54 -9.01
CA ILE A 120 38.53 -20.63 -8.59
C ILE A 120 37.20 -20.57 -9.37
N LEU A 121 36.58 -19.38 -9.48
CA LEU A 121 35.35 -19.19 -10.25
C LEU A 121 35.53 -19.50 -11.74
N SER A 122 36.69 -19.18 -12.33
CA SER A 122 36.98 -19.50 -13.72
C SER A 122 36.97 -21.02 -13.92
N ARG A 123 37.66 -21.75 -13.02
CA ARG A 123 37.70 -23.21 -13.08
C ARG A 123 36.33 -23.84 -12.84
N ILE A 124 35.57 -23.31 -11.88
CA ILE A 124 34.18 -23.71 -11.65
C ILE A 124 33.36 -23.50 -12.93
N GLY A 125 33.45 -22.32 -13.53
CA GLY A 125 32.74 -21.95 -14.74
C GLY A 125 33.01 -22.90 -15.91
N GLU A 126 34.25 -23.30 -16.11
CA GLU A 126 34.61 -24.32 -17.12
C GLU A 126 33.90 -25.65 -16.86
N LEU A 127 33.94 -26.16 -15.63
CA LEU A 127 33.40 -27.47 -15.27
C LEU A 127 31.86 -27.51 -15.28
N VAL A 128 31.21 -26.41 -14.87
CA VAL A 128 29.74 -26.29 -14.86
C VAL A 128 29.19 -25.75 -16.18
N GLY A 129 30.03 -25.46 -17.17
CA GLY A 129 29.61 -24.93 -18.48
C GLY A 129 29.11 -23.48 -18.44
N ARG A 130 29.56 -22.69 -17.45
CA ARG A 130 29.28 -21.26 -17.28
C ARG A 130 30.59 -20.46 -17.24
N PRO A 131 31.33 -20.35 -18.36
CA PRO A 131 32.66 -19.73 -18.38
C PRO A 131 32.67 -18.24 -18.00
N GLY A 132 31.51 -17.57 -18.02
CA GLY A 132 31.37 -16.16 -17.68
C GLY A 132 31.35 -15.84 -16.18
N LEU A 133 31.40 -16.82 -15.28
CA LEU A 133 31.24 -16.61 -13.83
C LEU A 133 32.31 -15.67 -13.22
N ALA A 134 33.59 -15.92 -13.52
CA ALA A 134 34.68 -15.08 -13.02
C ALA A 134 34.60 -13.65 -13.55
N ASP A 135 34.28 -13.50 -14.84
CA ASP A 135 34.07 -12.18 -15.45
C ASP A 135 32.90 -11.44 -14.80
N TYR A 136 31.79 -12.11 -14.53
CA TYR A 136 30.64 -11.52 -13.84
C TYR A 136 31.04 -10.99 -12.45
N ALA A 137 31.69 -11.82 -11.63
CA ALA A 137 32.12 -11.43 -10.30
C ALA A 137 33.10 -10.23 -10.29
N ARG A 138 34.01 -10.19 -11.27
CA ARG A 138 34.92 -9.05 -11.49
C ARG A 138 34.15 -7.77 -11.86
N ILE A 139 33.20 -7.87 -12.79
CA ILE A 139 32.40 -6.74 -13.26
C ILE A 139 31.48 -6.21 -12.16
N CYS A 140 30.98 -7.07 -11.26
CA CYS A 140 30.21 -6.64 -10.08
C CYS A 140 30.96 -5.66 -9.18
N SER A 141 32.26 -5.87 -9.00
CA SER A 141 33.07 -5.08 -8.08
C SER A 141 33.50 -3.73 -8.69
N GLU A 142 34.01 -3.75 -9.92
CA GLU A 142 34.68 -2.57 -10.52
C GLU A 142 34.34 -2.36 -12.00
N GLY A 143 33.37 -3.09 -12.55
CA GLY A 143 33.07 -3.08 -13.98
C GLY A 143 32.36 -1.82 -14.47
N SER A 144 32.73 -1.37 -15.67
CA SER A 144 32.02 -0.31 -16.39
C SER A 144 30.71 -0.81 -17.01
N LEU A 145 29.84 0.11 -17.40
CA LEU A 145 28.58 -0.22 -18.08
C LEU A 145 28.82 -0.95 -19.43
N ASP A 146 29.95 -0.69 -20.09
CA ASP A 146 30.32 -1.39 -21.32
C ASP A 146 30.83 -2.81 -21.05
N ASP A 147 31.46 -3.07 -19.90
CA ASP A 147 31.82 -4.43 -19.50
C ASP A 147 30.57 -5.28 -19.28
N TRP A 148 29.57 -4.73 -18.60
CA TRP A 148 28.27 -5.38 -18.39
C TRP A 148 27.57 -5.73 -19.71
N LYS A 149 27.49 -4.77 -20.64
CA LYS A 149 26.93 -5.01 -21.98
C LYS A 149 27.70 -6.09 -22.74
N ARG A 150 29.03 -6.07 -22.68
CA ARG A 150 29.89 -7.08 -23.33
C ARG A 150 29.68 -8.46 -22.74
N TRP A 151 29.56 -8.57 -21.43
CA TRP A 151 29.30 -9.84 -20.75
C TRP A 151 27.93 -10.41 -21.15
N LEU A 152 26.88 -9.59 -21.10
CA LEU A 152 25.52 -9.99 -21.48
C LEU A 152 25.42 -10.42 -22.95
N ALA A 153 26.13 -9.73 -23.86
CA ALA A 153 26.18 -10.10 -25.27
C ALA A 153 26.85 -11.47 -25.51
N LYS A 154 27.82 -11.85 -24.66
CA LYS A 154 28.50 -13.16 -24.73
C LYS A 154 27.72 -14.27 -24.03
N HIS A 155 26.98 -13.96 -22.98
CA HIS A 155 26.29 -14.93 -22.13
C HIS A 155 24.80 -14.61 -21.93
N PRO A 156 24.01 -14.49 -23.01
CA PRO A 156 22.60 -14.07 -22.91
C PRO A 156 21.70 -15.11 -22.23
N GLU A 157 22.08 -16.39 -22.27
CA GLU A 157 21.32 -17.50 -21.67
C GLU A 157 21.79 -17.87 -20.26
N ASP A 158 22.80 -17.18 -19.71
CA ASP A 158 23.28 -17.48 -18.36
C ASP A 158 22.22 -17.10 -17.31
N PRO A 159 22.03 -17.91 -16.25
CA PRO A 159 21.09 -17.60 -15.16
C PRO A 159 21.26 -16.22 -14.50
N LEU A 160 22.45 -15.62 -14.60
CA LEU A 160 22.76 -14.28 -14.09
C LEU A 160 22.39 -13.15 -15.07
N ALA A 161 21.93 -13.46 -16.29
CA ALA A 161 21.57 -12.44 -17.28
C ALA A 161 20.48 -11.45 -16.79
N PRO A 162 19.42 -11.88 -16.08
CA PRO A 162 18.45 -10.94 -15.49
C PRO A 162 19.11 -10.01 -14.47
N ASP A 163 19.95 -10.54 -13.58
CA ASP A 163 20.67 -9.77 -12.56
C ASP A 163 21.67 -8.78 -13.20
N ALA A 164 22.28 -9.17 -14.33
CA ALA A 164 23.14 -8.30 -15.14
C ALA A 164 22.36 -7.14 -15.77
N ILE A 165 21.19 -7.41 -16.36
CA ILE A 165 20.30 -6.39 -16.94
C ILE A 165 19.88 -5.40 -15.86
N ASP A 166 19.54 -5.92 -14.68
CA ASP A 166 19.18 -5.12 -13.51
C ASP A 166 20.34 -4.23 -13.07
N GLY A 167 21.55 -4.79 -13.01
CA GLY A 167 22.76 -4.05 -12.70
C GLY A 167 23.11 -2.95 -13.72
N ILE A 168 22.80 -3.15 -15.00
CA ILE A 168 22.93 -2.13 -16.05
C ILE A 168 21.88 -1.04 -15.86
N ALA A 169 20.62 -1.42 -15.65
CA ALA A 169 19.51 -0.48 -15.49
C ALA A 169 19.75 0.46 -14.30
N GLU A 170 20.18 -0.08 -13.15
CA GLU A 170 20.48 0.70 -11.96
C GLU A 170 21.66 1.66 -12.16
N ARG A 171 22.70 1.23 -12.88
CA ARG A 171 23.85 2.10 -13.18
C ARG A 171 23.53 3.18 -14.22
N ALA A 172 22.67 2.89 -15.19
CA ALA A 172 22.24 3.84 -16.21
C ALA A 172 21.26 4.88 -15.64
N MET A 173 20.35 4.45 -14.77
CA MET A 173 19.28 5.26 -14.18
C MET A 173 19.11 4.91 -12.68
N PRO A 174 19.95 5.47 -11.80
CA PRO A 174 19.91 5.17 -10.37
C PRO A 174 18.54 5.52 -9.77
N GLY A 175 17.99 4.63 -8.93
CA GLY A 175 16.74 4.88 -8.20
C GLY A 175 15.44 4.71 -9.02
N MET A 176 15.52 4.49 -10.34
CA MET A 176 14.35 4.29 -11.21
C MET A 176 13.49 3.11 -10.74
N ARG A 177 14.10 2.04 -10.22
CA ARG A 177 13.37 0.89 -9.66
C ARG A 177 12.55 1.27 -8.44
N GLN A 178 13.13 2.03 -7.54
CA GLN A 178 12.46 2.48 -6.32
C GLN A 178 11.33 3.45 -6.65
N GLU A 179 11.54 4.32 -7.63
CA GLU A 179 10.50 5.18 -8.18
C GLU A 179 9.35 4.37 -8.78
N LEU A 180 9.64 3.41 -9.67
CA LEU A 180 8.62 2.53 -10.26
C LEU A 180 7.87 1.70 -9.20
N ALA A 181 8.58 1.18 -8.20
CA ALA A 181 7.96 0.44 -7.11
C ALA A 181 7.02 1.35 -6.30
N SER A 182 7.46 2.58 -6.00
CA SER A 182 6.62 3.57 -5.32
C SER A 182 5.39 3.94 -6.14
N GLU A 183 5.54 4.10 -7.46
CA GLU A 183 4.42 4.38 -8.37
C GLU A 183 3.44 3.21 -8.47
N ARG A 184 3.94 1.97 -8.49
CA ARG A 184 3.07 0.78 -8.43
C ARG A 184 2.28 0.73 -7.13
N THR A 185 2.91 1.01 -5.99
CA THR A 185 2.20 1.04 -4.70
C THR A 185 1.17 2.16 -4.63
N LYS A 186 1.47 3.34 -5.20
CA LYS A 186 0.51 4.45 -5.31
C LYS A 186 -0.67 4.05 -6.19
N ARG A 187 -0.43 3.42 -7.34
CA ARG A 187 -1.49 2.94 -8.23
C ARG A 187 -2.38 1.91 -7.55
N SER A 188 -1.81 0.91 -6.89
CA SER A 188 -2.60 -0.10 -6.18
C SER A 188 -3.42 0.51 -5.04
N ALA A 189 -2.88 1.51 -4.34
CA ALA A 189 -3.62 2.22 -3.29
C ALA A 189 -4.79 3.02 -3.88
N LEU A 190 -4.58 3.74 -4.98
CA LEU A 190 -5.62 4.49 -5.68
C LEU A 190 -6.72 3.57 -6.23
N GLU A 191 -6.35 2.40 -6.76
CA GLU A 191 -7.30 1.40 -7.24
C GLU A 191 -8.15 0.84 -6.10
N ALA A 192 -7.57 0.61 -4.92
CA ALA A 192 -8.31 0.17 -3.74
C ALA A 192 -9.29 1.24 -3.24
N GLU A 193 -8.87 2.51 -3.19
CA GLU A 193 -9.73 3.65 -2.82
C GLU A 193 -10.88 3.81 -3.81
N LEU A 194 -10.61 3.69 -5.11
CA LEU A 194 -11.65 3.72 -6.14
C LEU A 194 -12.65 2.57 -5.98
N ALA A 195 -12.18 1.36 -5.67
CA ALA A 195 -13.03 0.21 -5.43
C ALA A 195 -13.95 0.43 -4.22
N GLU A 196 -13.44 1.01 -3.13
CA GLU A 196 -14.23 1.37 -1.95
C GLU A 196 -15.33 2.39 -2.30
N HIS A 197 -14.98 3.44 -3.05
CA HIS A 197 -15.96 4.43 -3.49
C HIS A 197 -17.05 3.84 -4.39
N VAL A 198 -16.70 2.90 -5.27
CA VAL A 198 -17.65 2.20 -6.13
C VAL A 198 -18.60 1.35 -5.29
N GLU A 199 -18.11 0.60 -4.31
CA GLU A 199 -18.95 -0.19 -3.41
C GLU A 199 -19.86 0.69 -2.54
N ALA A 200 -19.34 1.78 -1.99
CA ALA A 200 -20.14 2.76 -1.27
C ALA A 200 -21.23 3.39 -2.16
N SER A 201 -20.92 3.64 -3.44
CA SER A 201 -21.91 4.13 -4.41
C SER A 201 -22.98 3.09 -4.74
N LYS A 202 -22.61 1.82 -4.88
CA LYS A 202 -23.58 0.72 -5.09
C LYS A 202 -24.50 0.57 -3.88
N ALA A 203 -23.95 0.60 -2.66
CA ALA A 203 -24.71 0.53 -1.43
C ALA A 203 -25.76 1.66 -1.35
N ARG A 204 -25.34 2.91 -1.61
CA ARG A 204 -26.28 4.06 -1.68
C ARG A 204 -27.39 3.86 -2.73
N SER A 205 -27.05 3.35 -3.91
CA SER A 205 -28.06 3.06 -4.94
C SER A 205 -29.06 1.99 -4.49
N THR A 206 -28.61 0.95 -3.78
CA THR A 206 -29.51 -0.08 -3.23
C THR A 206 -30.41 0.44 -2.12
N GLU A 207 -29.90 1.35 -1.28
CA GLU A 207 -30.68 2.01 -0.24
C GLU A 207 -31.76 2.91 -0.85
N ILE A 208 -31.40 3.74 -1.83
CA ILE A 208 -32.36 4.58 -2.58
C ILE A 208 -33.45 3.71 -3.21
N ALA A 209 -33.09 2.59 -3.84
CA ALA A 209 -34.06 1.66 -4.42
C ALA A 209 -35.00 1.05 -3.36
N THR A 210 -34.51 0.83 -2.14
CA THR A 210 -35.31 0.28 -1.03
C THR A 210 -36.25 1.33 -0.47
N ASN A 211 -35.76 2.54 -0.21
CA ASN A 211 -36.56 3.68 0.25
C ASN A 211 -37.67 4.02 -0.76
N ALA A 212 -37.37 3.95 -2.07
CA ALA A 212 -38.38 4.15 -3.11
C ALA A 212 -39.52 3.11 -3.04
N ARG A 213 -39.22 1.84 -2.77
CA ARG A 213 -40.26 0.80 -2.59
C ARG A 213 -41.11 1.06 -1.34
N GLU A 214 -40.48 1.49 -0.25
CA GLU A 214 -41.19 1.82 0.99
C GLU A 214 -42.12 3.01 0.80
N LEU A 215 -41.69 4.06 0.08
CA LEU A 215 -42.56 5.18 -0.27
C LEU A 215 -43.78 4.76 -1.10
N VAL A 216 -43.61 3.84 -2.06
CA VAL A 216 -44.74 3.28 -2.82
C VAL A 216 -45.70 2.51 -1.92
N ARG A 217 -45.17 1.75 -0.95
CA ARG A 217 -46.00 1.03 0.03
C ARG A 217 -46.78 1.99 0.93
N LEU A 218 -46.11 2.98 1.53
CA LEU A 218 -46.74 3.99 2.38
C LEU A 218 -47.79 4.80 1.63
N ARG A 219 -47.57 5.08 0.34
CA ARG A 219 -48.56 5.70 -0.54
C ARG A 219 -49.82 4.85 -0.64
N GLY A 220 -49.69 3.54 -0.84
CA GLY A 220 -50.82 2.61 -0.86
C GLY A 220 -51.61 2.60 0.45
N GLU A 221 -50.91 2.49 1.59
CA GLU A 221 -51.54 2.54 2.92
C GLU A 221 -52.30 3.86 3.16
N LEU A 222 -51.75 4.99 2.68
CA LEU A 222 -52.41 6.29 2.77
C LEU A 222 -53.68 6.36 1.91
N ASP A 223 -53.64 5.82 0.69
CA ASP A 223 -54.79 5.81 -0.22
C ASP A 223 -55.90 4.88 0.32
N ASP A 224 -55.54 3.74 0.91
CA ASP A 224 -56.48 2.84 1.60
C ASP A 224 -57.12 3.53 2.81
N ALA A 225 -56.33 4.19 3.66
CA ALA A 225 -56.85 4.93 4.81
C ALA A 225 -57.81 6.06 4.40
N ARG A 226 -57.51 6.77 3.29
CA ARG A 226 -58.40 7.78 2.72
C ARG A 226 -59.72 7.18 2.23
N SER A 227 -59.64 6.01 1.57
CA SER A 227 -60.84 5.31 1.12
C SER A 227 -61.72 4.90 2.31
N GLY A 228 -61.12 4.39 3.39
CA GLY A 228 -61.81 4.03 4.63
C GLY A 228 -62.43 5.23 5.34
N LEU A 229 -61.74 6.38 5.40
CA LEU A 229 -62.31 7.62 5.93
C LEU A 229 -63.55 8.05 5.13
N SER A 230 -63.47 8.01 3.79
CA SER A 230 -64.60 8.37 2.92
C SER A 230 -65.79 7.42 3.08
N GLU A 231 -65.55 6.15 3.43
CA GLU A 231 -66.60 5.18 3.71
C GLU A 231 -67.23 5.41 5.09
N ALA A 232 -66.42 5.68 6.10
CA ALA A 232 -66.90 6.07 7.43
C ALA A 232 -67.72 7.37 7.39
N GLU A 233 -67.29 8.38 6.63
CA GLU A 233 -68.06 9.62 6.42
C GLU A 233 -69.41 9.34 5.76
N ARG A 234 -69.45 8.45 4.76
CA ARG A 234 -70.70 8.01 4.12
C ARG A 234 -71.61 7.30 5.12
N GLU A 235 -71.08 6.46 5.99
CA GLU A 235 -71.85 5.82 7.06
C GLU A 235 -72.38 6.80 8.09
N LEU A 236 -71.54 7.73 8.54
CA LEU A 236 -71.91 8.76 9.50
C LEU A 236 -73.00 9.67 8.92
N ALA A 237 -72.95 9.98 7.62
CA ALA A 237 -74.01 10.67 6.89
C ALA A 237 -75.31 9.85 6.82
N ARG A 238 -75.24 8.51 6.65
CA ARG A 238 -76.41 7.62 6.74
C ARG A 238 -77.04 7.66 8.14
N PHE A 239 -76.23 7.52 9.19
CA PHE A 239 -76.69 7.62 10.58
C PHE A 239 -77.29 8.98 10.90
N ARG A 240 -76.67 10.08 10.43
CA ARG A 240 -77.19 11.43 10.64
C ARG A 240 -78.55 11.64 9.96
N ARG A 241 -78.79 11.04 8.79
CA ARG A 241 -80.12 11.02 8.14
C ARG A 241 -81.13 10.15 8.90
N ALA A 242 -80.70 9.02 9.44
CA ALA A 242 -81.57 8.13 10.24
C ALA A 242 -81.93 8.73 11.62
N SER A 243 -81.04 9.57 12.18
CA SER A 243 -81.18 10.13 13.54
C SER A 243 -81.85 11.52 13.60
N GLY A 244 -82.29 12.09 12.47
CA GLY A 244 -83.14 13.29 12.47
C GLY A 244 -82.59 14.52 13.20
N SER A 245 -81.27 14.74 13.20
CA SER A 245 -80.62 15.87 13.89
C SER A 245 -79.95 16.80 12.88
N ASN A 246 -80.61 17.92 12.58
CA ASN A 246 -80.11 19.00 11.75
C ASN A 246 -79.52 20.09 12.67
N SER A 247 -78.19 20.17 12.79
CA SER A 247 -77.52 21.41 13.22
C SER A 247 -76.14 21.50 12.58
N GLY A 248 -75.96 22.52 11.75
CA GLY A 248 -74.69 22.87 11.12
C GLY A 248 -73.82 23.65 12.10
N PHE A 249 -72.51 23.40 12.04
CA PHE A 249 -71.49 24.12 12.79
C PHE A 249 -70.62 24.87 11.77
N ASP A 250 -70.57 26.20 11.90
CA ASP A 250 -69.94 27.15 10.96
C ASP A 250 -68.47 27.44 11.34
N ASP A 251 -67.57 27.36 10.35
CA ASP A 251 -66.11 27.57 10.47
C ASP A 251 -65.74 29.07 10.40
N GLY A 252 -65.78 29.76 11.55
CA GLY A 252 -65.43 31.19 11.65
C GLY A 252 -64.04 31.50 12.25
N GLY A 253 -63.24 30.50 12.62
CA GLY A 253 -62.06 30.69 13.49
C GLY A 253 -60.69 30.83 12.82
N LEU A 254 -60.55 30.45 11.54
CA LEU A 254 -59.24 30.17 10.94
C LEU A 254 -58.59 31.35 10.19
N SER A 255 -59.34 32.40 9.86
CA SER A 255 -58.84 33.55 9.09
C SER A 255 -58.07 34.57 9.93
N GLY A 256 -58.36 34.70 11.23
CA GLY A 256 -57.67 35.62 12.15
C GLY A 256 -56.28 35.16 12.61
N LEU A 257 -56.04 33.84 12.63
CA LEU A 257 -54.77 33.27 13.09
C LEU A 257 -53.61 33.46 12.09
N GLY A 258 -53.92 33.45 10.79
CA GLY A 258 -52.92 33.50 9.71
C GLY A 258 -52.16 34.83 9.63
N ILE A 259 -52.80 35.96 9.98
CA ILE A 259 -52.20 37.30 9.90
C ILE A 259 -51.28 37.56 11.12
N VAL A 260 -51.65 37.05 12.30
CA VAL A 260 -50.87 37.21 13.53
C VAL A 260 -49.62 36.31 13.55
N LEU A 261 -49.69 35.11 12.95
CA LEU A 261 -48.55 34.19 12.86
C LEU A 261 -47.41 34.73 11.98
N GLY A 262 -47.74 35.37 10.85
CA GLY A 262 -46.74 35.90 9.92
C GLY A 262 -45.82 36.98 10.52
N HIS A 263 -46.37 37.84 11.39
CA HIS A 263 -45.60 38.92 12.00
C HIS A 263 -44.64 38.42 13.10
N ARG A 264 -45.05 37.41 13.89
CA ARG A 264 -44.18 36.79 14.89
C ARG A 264 -43.05 35.99 14.25
N LEU A 265 -43.35 35.23 13.20
CA LEU A 265 -42.34 34.45 12.45
C LEU A 265 -41.25 35.36 11.85
N ALA A 266 -41.63 36.51 11.30
CA ALA A 266 -40.68 37.48 10.73
C ALA A 266 -39.72 38.07 11.78
N LEU A 267 -40.20 38.31 13.01
CA LEU A 267 -39.36 38.80 14.12
C LEU A 267 -38.38 37.72 14.59
N TYR A 268 -38.82 36.47 14.71
CA TYR A 268 -37.94 35.35 15.09
C TYR A 268 -36.87 35.10 14.03
N LEU A 269 -37.22 35.13 12.74
CA LEU A 269 -36.26 34.99 11.64
C LEU A 269 -35.22 36.13 11.65
N CYS A 270 -35.65 37.36 11.92
CA CYS A 270 -34.76 38.50 12.04
C CYS A 270 -33.80 38.33 13.23
N GLY A 271 -34.30 37.92 14.41
CA GLY A 271 -33.47 37.66 15.58
C GLY A 271 -32.46 36.53 15.36
N LEU A 272 -32.88 35.45 14.70
CA LEU A 272 -32.02 34.33 14.35
C LEU A 272 -30.89 34.75 13.40
N LEU A 273 -31.20 35.55 12.37
CA LEU A 273 -30.20 36.08 11.43
C LEU A 273 -29.12 36.91 12.14
N TRP A 274 -29.52 37.80 13.05
CA TRP A 274 -28.58 38.59 13.85
C TRP A 274 -27.74 37.71 14.79
N PHE A 275 -28.36 36.72 15.42
CA PHE A 275 -27.64 35.78 16.28
C PHE A 275 -26.57 34.99 15.51
N VAL A 276 -26.91 34.46 14.34
CA VAL A 276 -25.98 33.73 13.47
C VAL A 276 -24.84 34.64 12.99
N ALA A 277 -25.15 35.88 12.60
CA ALA A 277 -24.14 36.84 12.15
C ALA A 277 -23.12 37.19 13.26
N ILE A 278 -23.60 37.40 14.49
CA ILE A 278 -22.75 37.68 15.66
C ILE A 278 -21.91 36.45 16.01
N TRP A 279 -22.53 35.27 16.06
CA TRP A 279 -21.84 34.03 16.37
C TRP A 279 -20.73 33.72 15.35
N PHE A 280 -21.02 33.87 14.05
CA PHE A 280 -20.05 33.66 12.98
C PHE A 280 -18.82 34.59 13.08
N CYS A 281 -19.04 35.86 13.43
CA CYS A 281 -17.94 36.82 13.56
C CYS A 281 -17.20 36.74 14.90
N SER A 282 -17.77 36.09 15.92
CA SER A 282 -17.22 36.07 17.28
C SER A 282 -15.86 35.37 17.39
N GLY A 283 -15.65 34.28 16.65
CA GLY A 283 -14.38 33.53 16.63
C GLY A 283 -13.23 34.34 16.03
N PRO A 284 -13.32 34.76 14.76
CA PRO A 284 -12.29 35.59 14.12
C PRO A 284 -12.01 36.90 14.88
N LEU A 285 -13.05 37.55 15.41
CA LEU A 285 -12.91 38.77 16.19
C LEU A 285 -12.15 38.53 17.51
N GLY A 286 -12.42 37.42 18.19
CA GLY A 286 -11.70 37.02 19.40
C GLY A 286 -10.21 36.76 19.15
N GLN A 287 -9.85 36.21 17.99
CA GLN A 287 -8.44 36.03 17.59
C GLN A 287 -7.74 37.37 17.35
N LEU A 288 -8.44 38.33 16.73
CA LEU A 288 -7.93 39.67 16.46
C LEU A 288 -7.65 40.45 17.75
N ILE A 289 -8.58 40.40 18.71
CA ILE A 289 -8.47 41.12 19.99
C ILE A 289 -7.34 40.55 20.86
N ASN A 290 -7.11 39.24 20.81
CA ASN A 290 -6.05 38.58 21.58
C ASN A 290 -4.65 38.67 20.94
N GLY A 291 -4.49 39.48 19.88
CA GLY A 291 -3.21 39.71 19.22
C GLY A 291 -2.68 38.53 18.41
N ARG A 292 -3.52 37.52 18.12
CA ARG A 292 -3.17 36.33 17.32
C ARG A 292 -3.83 36.32 15.93
N GLY A 293 -4.47 37.43 15.55
CA GLY A 293 -5.22 37.54 14.33
C GLY A 293 -4.35 37.43 13.08
N THR A 294 -4.83 36.66 12.11
CA THR A 294 -4.23 36.49 10.78
C THR A 294 -4.98 37.31 9.73
N LEU A 295 -4.35 37.51 8.56
CA LEU A 295 -5.00 38.15 7.40
C LEU A 295 -6.29 37.41 6.97
N THR A 296 -6.35 36.10 7.20
CA THR A 296 -7.53 35.28 6.98
C THR A 296 -8.68 35.61 7.94
N ASP A 297 -8.40 35.96 9.20
CA ASP A 297 -9.44 36.36 10.15
C ASP A 297 -10.08 37.69 9.77
N VAL A 298 -9.28 38.64 9.27
CA VAL A 298 -9.78 39.92 8.74
C VAL A 298 -10.70 39.68 7.54
N PHE A 299 -10.31 38.79 6.63
CA PHE A 299 -11.14 38.42 5.48
C PHE A 299 -12.49 37.84 5.92
N TRP A 300 -12.51 36.92 6.89
CA TRP A 300 -13.74 36.30 7.39
C TRP A 300 -14.66 37.28 8.10
N ILE A 301 -14.11 38.27 8.83
CA ILE A 301 -14.90 39.36 9.43
C ILE A 301 -15.54 40.21 8.33
N CYS A 302 -14.77 40.65 7.34
CA CYS A 302 -15.29 41.44 6.22
C CYS A 302 -16.37 40.68 5.43
N PHE A 303 -16.17 39.38 5.19
CA PHE A 303 -17.14 38.52 4.54
C PHE A 303 -18.42 38.37 5.39
N GLY A 304 -18.30 38.12 6.70
CA GLY A 304 -19.44 38.01 7.60
C GLY A 304 -20.28 39.29 7.65
N ILE A 305 -19.63 40.47 7.63
CA ILE A 305 -20.33 41.76 7.56
C ILE A 305 -21.10 41.89 6.25
N ALA A 306 -20.47 41.61 5.10
CA ALA A 306 -21.10 41.75 3.80
C ALA A 306 -22.23 40.72 3.55
N ALA A 307 -22.01 39.47 3.95
CA ALA A 307 -22.91 38.36 3.64
C ALA A 307 -24.05 38.18 4.65
N LEU A 308 -23.85 38.54 5.92
CA LEU A 308 -24.81 38.27 7.00
C LEU A 308 -25.42 39.53 7.60
N PHE A 309 -24.62 40.57 7.87
CA PHE A 309 -25.14 41.80 8.48
C PHE A 309 -25.92 42.69 7.49
N VAL A 310 -25.48 42.79 6.23
CA VAL A 310 -26.19 43.60 5.23
C VAL A 310 -27.61 43.07 4.95
N PRO A 311 -27.83 41.76 4.70
CA PRO A 311 -29.18 41.23 4.52
C PRO A 311 -30.04 41.38 5.78
N ALA A 312 -29.47 41.13 6.96
CA ALA A 312 -30.18 41.31 8.24
C ALA A 312 -30.67 42.76 8.41
N ALA A 313 -29.82 43.75 8.14
CA ALA A 313 -30.17 45.17 8.21
C ALA A 313 -31.28 45.56 7.20
N ILE A 314 -31.24 45.02 5.97
CA ILE A 314 -32.26 45.27 4.94
C ILE A 314 -33.62 44.72 5.40
N VAL A 315 -33.65 43.50 5.96
CA VAL A 315 -34.89 42.89 6.46
C VAL A 315 -35.43 43.68 7.66
N THR A 316 -34.58 44.06 8.61
CA THR A 316 -34.98 44.90 9.76
C THR A 316 -35.55 46.25 9.29
N MET A 317 -34.93 46.91 8.30
CA MET A 317 -35.44 48.15 7.74
C MET A 317 -36.80 47.99 7.06
N LYS A 318 -37.03 46.89 6.32
CA LYS A 318 -38.34 46.61 5.72
C LYS A 318 -39.42 46.41 6.77
N ILE A 319 -39.11 45.70 7.86
CA ILE A 319 -40.06 45.49 8.97
C ILE A 319 -40.40 46.82 9.65
N LEU A 320 -39.39 47.65 9.96
CA LEU A 320 -39.60 48.97 10.58
C LEU A 320 -40.40 49.93 9.69
N ARG A 321 -40.15 49.93 8.37
CA ARG A 321 -40.93 50.74 7.42
C ARG A 321 -42.39 50.31 7.39
N LYS A 322 -42.65 48.99 7.37
CA LYS A 322 -44.01 48.45 7.38
C LYS A 322 -44.74 48.80 8.69
N ARG A 323 -44.03 48.74 9.82
CA ARG A 323 -44.59 49.12 11.13
C ARG A 323 -44.95 50.61 11.19
N ARG A 324 -44.08 51.51 10.71
CA ARG A 324 -44.38 52.95 10.63
C ARG A 324 -45.53 53.27 9.66
N ALA A 325 -45.71 52.49 8.60
CA ALA A 325 -46.85 52.66 7.70
C ALA A 325 -48.17 52.31 8.39
N LEU A 326 -48.20 51.21 9.16
CA LEU A 326 -49.36 50.80 9.95
C LEU A 326 -49.67 51.79 11.09
N GLU A 327 -48.64 52.34 11.75
CA GLU A 327 -48.82 53.37 12.79
C GLU A 327 -49.43 54.67 12.22
N ARG A 328 -49.01 55.08 11.01
CA ARG A 328 -49.60 56.25 10.32
C ARG A 328 -51.04 56.01 9.85
N GLU A 329 -51.38 54.79 9.43
CA GLU A 329 -52.78 54.43 9.14
C GLU A 329 -53.63 54.46 10.41
N SER A 330 -53.10 54.00 11.55
CA SER A 330 -53.82 54.07 12.83
C SER A 330 -53.96 55.49 13.39
N GLU A 331 -52.96 56.37 13.20
CA GLU A 331 -53.05 57.79 13.58
C GLU A 331 -53.96 58.59 12.64
N GLY A 332 -53.98 58.27 11.34
CA GLY A 332 -54.89 58.88 10.37
C GLY A 332 -56.37 58.55 10.64
N LEU A 333 -56.65 57.35 11.16
CA LEU A 333 -57.98 56.95 11.62
C LEU A 333 -58.40 57.62 12.95
N ALA A 334 -57.45 58.05 13.78
CA ALA A 334 -57.72 58.69 15.07
C ALA A 334 -57.92 60.22 14.99
N VAL A 335 -57.61 60.85 13.85
CA VAL A 335 -57.83 62.31 13.62
C VAL A 335 -59.15 62.58 12.87
N GLN A 336 -59.87 61.53 12.48
CA GLN A 336 -61.16 61.60 11.77
C GLN A 336 -62.39 61.28 12.63
N ASP A 337 -62.19 60.99 13.92
CA ASP A 337 -63.23 60.93 14.98
C ASP A 337 -63.10 62.15 15.91
#